data_AF-A0A1E5XV90-F1
#
_entry.id   AF-A0A1E5XV90-F1
#
_cell.length_a   1.000
_cell.length_b   1.000
_cell.length_c   1.000
_cell.angle_alpha   90.00
_cell.angle_beta   90.00
_cell.angle_gamma   90.00
#
_symmetry.space_group_name_H-M   'P 1'
#
loop_
_entity.id
_entity.type
_entity.pdbx_description
1 polymer ?
#
loop_
_entity_poly.entity_id
_entity_poly.type
_entity_poly.pdbx_seq_one_letter_code
_entity_poly.pdbx_strand_id
1 'polypeptide(L)'
;MLRFLVIAPLFAVPLLPVAALAQEVPAEAQMDMWCGTAFELMTRDAPADATPEKLASAKVYADGGALLLQRALPIYLEAGYTDDALADYRSDLEDSIGRVVNGTGRASDGAAYSFQDCSALIGQ
;
A
#
# COMPACT_ATOMS: atom_id res chain seq x y z
N MET A 1 60.64 -29.90 -32.11
CA MET A 1 59.60 -30.57 -31.28
C MET A 1 58.59 -29.52 -30.86
N LEU A 2 57.38 -29.65 -31.38
CA LEU A 2 56.29 -28.67 -31.30
C LEU A 2 55.42 -29.02 -30.08
N ARG A 3 55.30 -28.12 -29.10
CA ARG A 3 54.42 -28.32 -27.93
C ARG A 3 53.42 -27.16 -27.91
N PHE A 4 52.26 -27.41 -28.52
CA PHE A 4 51.08 -26.57 -28.41
C PHE A 4 50.49 -26.72 -27.00
N LEU A 5 50.49 -25.64 -26.23
CA LEU A 5 49.76 -25.53 -24.97
C LEU A 5 48.45 -24.81 -25.28
N VAL A 6 47.39 -25.58 -25.50
CA VAL A 6 46.01 -25.11 -25.62
C VAL A 6 45.55 -24.73 -24.21
N ILE A 7 45.56 -23.44 -23.90
CA ILE A 7 44.97 -22.90 -22.68
C ILE A 7 43.51 -22.60 -23.02
N ALA A 8 42.61 -23.45 -22.52
CA ALA A 8 41.18 -23.26 -22.63
C ALA A 8 40.75 -22.02 -21.82
N PRO A 9 39.94 -21.10 -22.38
CA PRO A 9 39.39 -20.00 -21.60
C PRO A 9 38.31 -20.57 -20.68
N LEU A 10 38.61 -20.60 -19.38
CA LEU A 10 37.61 -20.75 -18.33
C LEU A 10 36.59 -19.63 -18.49
N PHE A 11 35.39 -19.97 -18.96
CA PHE A 11 34.22 -19.11 -18.91
C PHE A 11 33.87 -18.86 -17.45
N ALA A 12 34.46 -17.82 -16.87
CA ALA A 12 33.99 -17.24 -15.63
C ALA A 12 32.62 -16.60 -15.92
N VAL A 13 31.55 -17.35 -15.67
CA VAL A 13 30.21 -16.78 -15.56
C VAL A 13 30.24 -15.89 -14.32
N PRO A 14 30.17 -14.55 -14.43
CA PRO A 14 30.01 -13.73 -13.25
C PRO A 14 28.64 -14.09 -12.68
N LEU A 15 28.64 -14.69 -11.48
CA LEU A 15 27.48 -14.71 -10.60
C LEU A 15 27.19 -13.26 -10.26
N LEU A 16 26.48 -12.56 -11.15
CA LEU A 16 25.93 -11.25 -10.86
C LEU A 16 25.04 -11.46 -9.63
N PRO A 17 25.32 -10.78 -8.50
CA PRO A 17 24.42 -10.81 -7.39
C PRO A 17 23.08 -10.33 -7.95
N VAL A 18 22.08 -11.21 -7.93
CA VAL A 18 20.70 -10.80 -8.12
C VAL A 18 20.42 -9.91 -6.92
N ALA A 19 20.73 -8.63 -7.04
CA ALA A 19 20.21 -7.64 -6.13
C ALA A 19 18.71 -7.84 -6.18
N ALA A 20 18.12 -8.29 -5.07
CA ALA A 20 16.70 -8.24 -4.89
C ALA A 20 16.33 -6.76 -5.00
N LEU A 21 15.97 -6.33 -6.21
CA LEU A 21 15.40 -5.03 -6.46
C LEU A 21 14.01 -5.11 -5.86
N ALA A 22 13.87 -4.83 -4.56
CA ALA A 22 12.59 -4.39 -4.03
C ALA A 22 12.24 -3.15 -4.86
N GLN A 23 11.32 -3.32 -5.82
CA GLN A 23 10.90 -2.21 -6.67
C GLN A 23 10.19 -1.23 -5.74
N GLU A 24 10.56 0.05 -5.81
CA GLU A 24 9.90 1.07 -5.02
C GLU A 24 8.41 1.09 -5.38
N VAL A 25 7.55 1.03 -4.36
CA VAL A 25 6.10 1.09 -4.56
C VAL A 25 5.76 2.49 -5.11
N PRO A 26 5.07 2.60 -6.26
CA PRO A 26 4.68 3.89 -6.83
C PRO A 26 3.87 4.74 -5.85
N ALA A 27 4.05 6.06 -5.91
CA ALA A 27 3.38 7.00 -5.01
C ALA A 27 1.84 6.91 -5.09
N GLU A 28 1.30 6.59 -6.26
CA GLU A 28 -0.13 6.38 -6.48
C GLU A 28 -0.64 5.17 -5.70
N ALA A 29 0.12 4.06 -5.70
CA ALA A 29 -0.24 2.86 -4.94
C ALA A 29 -0.11 3.09 -3.43
N GLN A 30 0.86 3.92 -3.00
CA GLN A 30 0.97 4.35 -1.60
C GLN A 30 -0.25 5.18 -1.18
N MET A 31 -0.69 6.12 -2.02
CA MET A 31 -1.87 6.94 -1.78
C MET A 31 -3.15 6.11 -1.76
N ASP A 32 -3.32 5.18 -2.71
CA ASP A 32 -4.44 4.27 -2.74
C ASP A 32 -4.52 3.39 -1.49
N MET A 33 -3.38 2.86 -1.05
CA MET A 33 -3.30 2.06 0.18
C MET A 33 -3.73 2.88 1.40
N TRP A 34 -3.19 4.09 1.54
CA TRP A 34 -3.50 4.97 2.68
C TRP A 34 -4.98 5.37 2.67
N CYS A 35 -5.48 5.89 1.55
CA CYS A 35 -6.85 6.38 1.43
C CYS A 35 -7.87 5.25 1.54
N GLY A 36 -7.57 4.08 0.95
CA GLY A 36 -8.39 2.89 1.09
C GLY A 36 -8.53 2.45 2.54
N THR A 37 -7.41 2.38 3.26
CA THR A 37 -7.37 2.02 4.68
C THR A 37 -8.11 3.06 5.55
N ALA A 38 -7.96 4.35 5.24
CA ALA A 38 -8.65 5.41 5.96
C ALA A 38 -10.18 5.34 5.80
N PHE A 39 -10.67 5.09 4.58
CA PHE A 39 -12.10 4.91 4.35
C PHE A 39 -12.64 3.62 4.95
N GLU A 40 -11.87 2.53 4.93
CA GLU A 40 -12.22 1.30 5.63
C GLU A 40 -12.40 1.56 7.13
N LEU A 41 -11.42 2.21 7.78
CA LEU A 41 -11.48 2.55 9.20
C LEU A 41 -12.66 3.49 9.54
N MET A 42 -12.91 4.50 8.69
CA MET A 42 -14.00 5.45 8.87
C MET A 42 -15.38 4.79 8.77
N THR A 43 -15.53 3.74 7.97
CA THR A 43 -16.82 3.13 7.63
C THR A 43 -17.09 1.79 8.32
N ARG A 44 -16.08 1.20 8.96
CA ARG A 44 -16.18 -0.08 9.68
C ARG A 44 -17.22 -0.07 10.80
N ASP A 45 -17.26 1.01 11.57
CA ASP A 45 -18.06 1.10 12.81
C ASP A 45 -19.15 2.17 12.69
N ALA A 46 -20.21 1.85 11.93
CA ALA A 46 -21.36 2.75 11.78
C ALA A 46 -22.10 2.95 13.13
N PRO A 47 -22.45 4.18 13.51
CA PRO A 47 -23.24 4.44 14.72
C PRO A 47 -24.58 3.71 14.70
N ALA A 48 -25.00 3.15 15.84
CA ALA A 48 -26.26 2.42 15.94
C ALA A 48 -27.51 3.28 15.66
N ASP A 49 -27.38 4.61 15.78
CA ASP A 49 -28.40 5.61 15.52
C ASP A 49 -28.25 6.31 14.15
N ALA A 50 -27.37 5.80 13.28
CA ALA A 50 -27.20 6.34 11.93
C ALA A 50 -28.49 6.20 11.11
N THR A 51 -28.93 7.30 10.50
CA THR A 51 -30.10 7.29 9.62
C THR A 51 -29.77 6.56 8.31
N PRO A 52 -30.78 6.05 7.58
CA PRO A 52 -30.57 5.42 6.27
C PRO A 52 -29.80 6.30 5.29
N GLU A 53 -30.01 7.61 5.32
CA GLU A 53 -29.32 8.57 4.47
C GLU A 53 -27.82 8.65 4.82
N LYS A 54 -27.48 8.67 6.11
CA LYS A 54 -26.07 8.67 6.56
C LYS A 54 -25.37 7.37 6.17
N LEU A 55 -26.05 6.24 6.31
CA LEU A 55 -25.53 4.94 5.90
C LEU A 55 -25.31 4.89 4.37
N ALA A 56 -26.23 5.44 3.59
CA ALA A 56 -26.10 5.53 2.14
C ALA A 56 -24.92 6.43 1.72
N SER A 57 -24.72 7.57 2.39
CA SER A 57 -23.55 8.42 2.16
C SER A 57 -22.24 7.72 2.54
N ALA A 58 -22.20 7.02 3.68
CA ALA A 58 -21.02 6.26 4.12
C ALA A 58 -20.65 5.14 3.14
N LYS A 59 -21.65 4.49 2.52
CA LYS A 59 -21.44 3.40 1.57
C LYS A 59 -20.55 3.81 0.38
N VAL A 60 -20.66 5.04 -0.10
CA VAL A 60 -19.83 5.54 -1.22
C VAL A 60 -18.34 5.49 -0.86
N TYR A 61 -18.00 5.89 0.36
CA TYR A 61 -16.62 5.84 0.85
C TYR A 61 -16.16 4.41 1.15
N ALA A 62 -17.04 3.55 1.67
CA ALA A 62 -16.72 2.15 1.92
C ALA A 62 -16.39 1.41 0.61
N ASP A 63 -17.27 1.55 -0.40
CA ASP A 63 -17.08 0.94 -1.72
C ASP A 63 -15.86 1.53 -2.43
N GLY A 64 -15.69 2.85 -2.37
CA GLY A 64 -14.54 3.55 -2.92
C GLY A 64 -13.23 3.08 -2.28
N GLY A 65 -13.18 3.00 -0.95
CA GLY A 65 -12.02 2.52 -0.20
C GLY A 65 -11.62 1.09 -0.57
N ALA A 66 -12.61 0.20 -0.70
CA ALA A 66 -12.36 -1.18 -1.14
C ALA A 66 -11.73 -1.24 -2.54
N LEU A 67 -12.16 -0.39 -3.48
CA LEU A 67 -11.57 -0.30 -4.81
C LEU A 67 -10.12 0.21 -4.80
N LEU A 68 -9.81 1.18 -3.94
CA LEU A 68 -8.44 1.68 -3.76
C LEU A 68 -7.51 0.57 -3.25
N LEU A 69 -7.94 -0.18 -2.23
CA LEU A 69 -7.19 -1.31 -1.71
C LEU A 69 -7.01 -2.41 -2.76
N GLN A 70 -8.06 -2.73 -3.51
CA GLN A 70 -7.99 -3.69 -4.62
C GLN A 70 -6.96 -3.28 -5.69
N ARG A 71 -6.78 -1.98 -5.92
CA ARG A 71 -5.79 -1.45 -6.86
C ARG A 71 -4.36 -1.46 -6.27
N ALA A 72 -4.21 -1.13 -4.99
CA ALA A 72 -2.91 -1.02 -4.34
C ALA A 72 -2.28 -2.38 -4.02
N LEU A 73 -3.05 -3.34 -3.48
CA LEU A 73 -2.53 -4.60 -2.95
C LEU A 73 -1.66 -5.38 -3.96
N PRO A 74 -2.08 -5.60 -5.22
CA PRO A 74 -1.26 -6.31 -6.20
C PRO A 74 0.08 -5.62 -6.47
N ILE A 75 0.12 -4.29 -6.45
CA ILE A 75 1.34 -3.50 -6.71
C ILE A 75 2.36 -3.69 -5.59
N TYR A 76 1.92 -3.79 -4.33
CA TYR A 76 2.81 -4.11 -3.21
C TYR A 76 3.40 -5.52 -3.33
N LEU A 77 2.58 -6.50 -3.74
CA LEU A 77 3.04 -7.86 -3.98
C LEU A 77 4.07 -7.92 -5.13
N GLU A 78 3.79 -7.21 -6.23
CA GLU A 78 4.71 -7.08 -7.36
C GLU A 78 6.02 -6.35 -6.99
N ALA A 79 5.95 -5.42 -6.03
CA ALA A 79 7.11 -4.75 -5.46
C ALA A 79 7.98 -5.65 -4.56
N GLY A 80 7.53 -6.87 -4.27
CA GLY A 80 8.27 -7.88 -3.53
C GLY A 80 7.84 -8.05 -2.07
N TYR A 81 6.71 -7.48 -1.65
CA TYR A 81 6.12 -7.81 -0.35
C TYR A 81 5.62 -9.26 -0.37
N THR A 82 5.90 -10.00 0.70
CA THR A 82 5.17 -11.24 0.99
C THR A 82 3.79 -10.90 1.55
N ASP A 83 2.86 -11.85 1.50
CA ASP A 83 1.52 -11.67 2.11
C ASP A 83 1.62 -11.29 3.60
N ASP A 84 2.51 -11.96 4.36
CA ASP A 84 2.75 -11.66 5.78
C ASP A 84 3.31 -10.24 5.97
N ALA A 85 4.30 -9.83 5.17
CA ALA A 85 4.88 -8.48 5.27
C ALA A 85 3.86 -7.40 4.88
N LEU A 86 2.98 -7.68 3.91
CA LEU A 86 1.91 -6.79 3.51
C LEU A 86 0.83 -6.69 4.60
N ALA A 87 0.51 -7.79 5.27
CA ALA A 87 -0.41 -7.79 6.40
C ALA A 87 0.15 -6.98 7.58
N ASP A 88 1.43 -7.18 7.94
CA ASP A 88 2.11 -6.40 8.97
C ASP A 88 2.12 -4.91 8.63
N TYR A 89 2.50 -4.56 7.39
CA TYR A 89 2.47 -3.18 6.91
C TYR A 89 1.09 -2.55 6.99
N ARG A 90 0.04 -3.28 6.61
CA ARG A 90 -1.35 -2.78 6.73
C ARG A 90 -1.76 -2.59 8.19
N SER A 91 -1.38 -3.48 9.09
CA SER A 91 -1.64 -3.32 10.52
C SER A 91 -0.98 -2.06 11.07
N ASP A 92 0.29 -1.83 10.75
CA ASP A 92 1.02 -0.61 11.14
C ASP A 92 0.37 0.66 10.56
N LEU A 93 -0.09 0.57 9.31
CA LEU A 93 -0.77 1.66 8.62
C LEU A 93 -2.13 1.96 9.27
N GLU A 94 -2.92 0.93 9.61
CA GLU A 94 -4.20 1.07 10.31
C GLU A 94 -4.02 1.74 11.67
N ASP A 95 -3.00 1.36 12.44
CA ASP A 95 -2.68 2.00 13.72
C ASP A 95 -2.30 3.48 13.53
N SER A 96 -1.57 3.79 12.46
CA SER A 96 -1.18 5.16 12.13
C SER A 96 -2.39 6.02 11.77
N ILE A 97 -3.23 5.53 10.86
CA ILE A 97 -4.42 6.23 10.40
C ILE A 97 -5.45 6.31 11.53
N GLY A 98 -5.60 5.28 12.35
CA GLY A 98 -6.51 5.26 13.49
C GLY A 98 -6.23 6.40 14.49
N ARG A 99 -4.97 6.80 14.69
CA ARG A 99 -4.63 7.97 15.51
C ARG A 99 -5.09 9.29 14.90
N VAL A 100 -5.05 9.38 13.57
CA VAL A 100 -5.50 10.56 12.80
C VAL A 100 -7.02 10.65 12.82
N VAL A 101 -7.72 9.56 12.46
CA VAL A 101 -9.18 9.52 12.33
C VAL A 101 -9.86 9.67 13.70
N ASN A 102 -9.30 9.08 14.76
CA ASN A 102 -9.87 9.19 16.11
C ASN A 102 -9.43 10.46 16.87
N GLY A 103 -8.61 11.33 16.26
CA GLY A 103 -8.18 12.60 16.86
C GLY A 103 -7.30 12.43 18.11
N THR A 104 -6.65 11.28 18.30
CA THR A 104 -5.78 11.00 19.45
C THR A 104 -4.33 11.50 19.24
N GLY A 105 -4.02 12.02 18.04
CA GLY A 105 -2.78 12.75 17.73
C GLY A 105 -2.94 14.28 17.76
N ARG A 106 -1.82 15.04 17.76
CA ARG A 106 -1.86 16.48 17.49
C ARG A 106 -2.47 16.73 16.11
N ALA A 107 -3.43 17.65 16.03
CA ALA A 107 -4.31 17.91 14.88
C ALA A 107 -3.64 18.30 13.54
N SER A 108 -2.31 18.27 13.44
CA SER A 108 -1.56 18.79 12.28
C SER A 108 -0.44 17.90 11.75
N ASP A 109 -0.03 16.84 12.44
CA ASP A 109 1.31 16.24 12.18
C ASP A 109 1.30 14.76 11.73
N GLY A 110 0.13 14.13 11.53
CA GLY A 110 0.05 12.66 11.35
C GLY A 110 -0.58 12.13 10.07
N ALA A 111 -1.32 12.94 9.32
CA ALA A 111 -2.02 12.49 8.11
C ALA A 111 -1.13 12.63 6.88
N ALA A 112 -0.90 11.53 6.16
CA ALA A 112 -0.17 11.60 4.88
C ALA A 112 -1.00 12.28 3.79
N TYR A 113 -2.33 12.11 3.83
CA TYR A 113 -3.28 12.66 2.87
C TYR A 113 -4.52 13.21 3.58
N SER A 114 -5.14 14.24 3.02
CA SER A 114 -6.39 14.81 3.53
C SER A 114 -7.62 14.02 3.09
N PHE A 115 -8.76 14.25 3.76
CA PHE A 115 -10.04 13.68 3.32
C PHE A 115 -10.39 14.07 1.88
N GLN A 116 -10.06 15.31 1.48
CA GLN A 116 -10.28 15.81 0.13
C GLN A 116 -9.41 15.09 -0.90
N ASP A 117 -8.13 14.84 -0.58
CA ASP A 117 -7.24 14.08 -1.46
C ASP A 117 -7.79 12.68 -1.72
N CYS A 118 -8.24 12.00 -0.67
CA CYS A 118 -8.80 10.66 -0.79
C CYS A 118 -10.16 10.63 -1.50
N SER A 119 -11.00 11.64 -1.28
CA SER A 119 -12.32 11.75 -1.92
C SER A 119 -12.18 11.94 -3.43
N ALA A 120 -11.19 12.71 -3.87
CA ALA A 120 -10.89 12.89 -5.29
C ALA A 120 -10.55 11.57 -6.00
N LEU A 121 -9.90 10.61 -5.33
CA LEU A 121 -9.57 9.30 -5.90
C LEU A 121 -10.78 8.41 -6.19
N ILE A 122 -11.92 8.67 -5.53
CA ILE A 122 -13.17 7.93 -5.68
C ILE A 122 -14.27 8.74 -6.38
N GLY A 123 -13.92 9.93 -6.90
CA GLY A 123 -14.82 10.81 -7.64
C GLY A 123 -15.85 11.55 -6.76
N GLN A 124 -15.50 11.83 -5.50
CA GLN A 124 -16.29 12.63 -4.56
C GLN A 124 -15.71 14.04 -4.38
#